data_AF-A0AAX6MB05-F1
#
_entry.id   AF-A0AAX6MB05-F1
#
_cell.length_a   1.000
_cell.length_b   1.000
_cell.length_c   1.000
_cell.angle_alpha   90.00
_cell.angle_beta   90.00
_cell.angle_gamma   90.00
#
_symmetry.space_group_name_H-M   'P 1'
#
loop_
_entity.id
_entity.type
_entity.pdbx_description
1 polymer ?
#
loop_
_entity_poly.entity_id
_entity_poly.type
_entity_poly.pdbx_seq_one_letter_code
_entity_poly.pdbx_strand_id
1 'polypeptide(L)'
;MNSSNTYEPEIPDYYADLGISQHASLQEIKTAFRKLARKHHPDKKAPGQSIDAHEFRKVREAYEQLIDDDKRRIYDASYSDLREKWTTYKAWKESEMKREEMKRAEQERQAAKARAEERRKAAEAERMRNMEEILRAAMEREKRENLRKERVRQAEERSRETARRAREQQEQAAKERLRRQKEKEAERRSEEAARKARAEREQAAQERLKAILIEEKQEASRQRWAKMREAADRREAAKRQQARTKKIHPQYTWRERMAAKEKQGVSSQPTPAREQAEKTPRFTPQTNNPKGNPRPSWRDRATPKTQGVEARKTVPLQPTGNNAPRFTWREREAAKNS
;
A
#
# COMPACT_ATOMS: atom_id res chain seq x y z
N MET A 1 27.65 93.00 -11.61
CA MET A 1 26.87 94.23 -11.87
C MET A 1 25.41 93.83 -11.70
N ASN A 2 24.63 94.21 -10.69
CA ASN A 2 24.79 95.12 -9.57
C ASN A 2 24.15 94.45 -8.33
N SER A 3 24.67 94.83 -7.17
CA SER A 3 24.21 94.43 -5.84
C SER A 3 22.70 94.64 -5.62
N SER A 4 22.12 93.72 -4.85
CA SER A 4 20.98 93.95 -3.95
C SER A 4 19.77 94.68 -4.52
N ASN A 5 18.82 93.94 -5.10
CA ASN A 5 17.42 94.37 -5.12
C ASN A 5 16.48 93.22 -4.73
N THR A 6 16.70 92.69 -3.54
CA THR A 6 15.70 91.92 -2.78
C THR A 6 14.77 92.92 -2.10
N TYR A 7 13.80 93.47 -2.83
CA TYR A 7 13.22 94.78 -2.47
C TYR A 7 11.79 94.69 -1.93
N GLU A 8 11.66 94.25 -0.67
CA GLU A 8 10.58 94.81 0.14
C GLU A 8 10.90 96.30 0.32
N PRO A 9 10.00 97.23 -0.07
CA PRO A 9 10.28 98.66 0.09
C PRO A 9 10.55 98.99 1.56
N GLU A 10 11.61 99.76 1.84
CA GLU A 10 12.01 100.09 3.22
C GLU A 10 10.96 100.90 3.98
N ILE A 11 10.14 101.67 3.26
CA ILE A 11 9.08 102.49 3.83
C ILE A 11 7.75 101.71 3.73
N PRO A 12 7.06 101.44 4.86
CA PRO A 12 5.74 100.81 4.85
C PRO A 12 4.71 101.65 4.10
N ASP A 13 3.76 100.99 3.45
CA ASP A 13 2.61 101.66 2.84
C ASP A 13 1.56 101.97 3.91
N TYR A 14 1.69 103.10 4.60
CA TYR A 14 0.82 103.48 5.72
C TYR A 14 -0.67 103.58 5.35
N TYR A 15 -0.99 103.95 4.10
CA TYR A 15 -2.38 104.00 3.64
C TYR A 15 -2.93 102.58 3.40
N ALA A 16 -2.13 101.68 2.82
CA ALA A 16 -2.50 100.27 2.67
C ALA A 16 -2.59 99.52 4.01
N ASP A 17 -1.69 99.81 4.96
CA ASP A 17 -1.69 99.21 6.30
C ASP A 17 -2.96 99.60 7.10
N LEU A 18 -3.44 100.84 6.93
CA LEU A 18 -4.73 101.28 7.48
C LEU A 18 -5.94 100.90 6.61
N GLY A 19 -5.73 100.42 5.37
CA GLY A 19 -6.77 100.05 4.43
C GLY A 19 -7.62 101.22 3.94
N ILE A 20 -7.01 102.40 3.80
CA ILE A 20 -7.67 103.66 3.41
C ILE A 20 -7.08 104.21 2.11
N SER A 21 -7.82 105.12 1.46
CA SER A 21 -7.33 105.82 0.27
C SER A 21 -6.32 106.92 0.63
N GLN A 22 -5.43 107.26 -0.29
CA GLN A 22 -4.50 108.40 -0.13
C GLN A 22 -5.23 109.74 0.09
N HIS A 23 -6.44 109.86 -0.46
CA HIS A 23 -7.30 111.04 -0.32
C HIS A 23 -8.19 111.00 0.92
N ALA A 24 -7.96 110.05 1.83
CA ALA A 24 -8.78 109.92 3.03
C ALA A 24 -8.65 111.14 3.96
N SER A 25 -9.77 111.52 4.58
CA SER A 25 -9.81 112.61 5.55
C SER A 25 -9.20 112.18 6.90
N LEU A 26 -8.80 113.16 7.72
CA LEU A 26 -8.29 112.87 9.08
C LEU A 26 -9.30 112.11 9.95
N GLN A 27 -10.61 112.29 9.72
CA GLN A 27 -11.66 111.56 10.42
C GLN A 27 -11.71 110.09 10.00
N GLU A 28 -11.45 109.80 8.72
CA GLU A 28 -11.37 108.43 8.19
C GLU A 28 -10.13 107.72 8.72
N ILE A 29 -8.96 108.40 8.75
CA ILE A 29 -7.72 107.86 9.34
C ILE A 29 -7.94 107.46 10.80
N LYS A 30 -8.52 108.36 11.62
CA LYS A 30 -8.85 108.07 13.03
C LYS A 30 -9.83 106.92 13.18
N THR A 31 -10.82 106.83 12.29
CA THR A 31 -11.84 105.78 12.35
C THR A 31 -11.29 104.42 11.95
N ALA A 32 -10.48 104.36 10.89
CA ALA A 32 -9.78 103.16 10.45
C ALA A 32 -8.81 102.65 11.51
N PHE A 33 -7.98 103.54 12.09
CA PHE A 33 -7.10 103.19 13.21
C PHE A 33 -7.88 102.62 14.39
N ARG A 34 -8.94 103.29 14.85
CA ARG A 34 -9.76 102.78 15.98
C ARG A 34 -10.36 101.39 15.69
N LYS A 35 -10.77 101.14 14.45
CA LYS A 35 -11.31 99.84 14.02
C LYS A 35 -10.25 98.74 14.04
N LEU A 36 -9.07 99.01 13.48
CA LEU A 36 -7.96 98.06 13.41
C LEU A 36 -7.29 97.84 14.78
N ALA A 37 -7.12 98.91 15.56
CA ALA A 37 -6.60 98.84 16.93
C ALA A 37 -7.48 97.97 17.83
N ARG A 38 -8.83 98.04 17.70
CA ARG A 38 -9.77 97.15 18.43
C ARG A 38 -9.75 95.70 17.94
N LYS A 39 -9.26 95.44 16.73
CA LYS A 39 -9.15 94.10 16.13
C LYS A 39 -7.85 93.43 16.55
N HIS A 40 -6.74 94.15 16.49
CA HIS A 40 -5.40 93.67 16.81
C HIS A 40 -4.94 94.03 18.24
N HIS A 41 -5.87 94.44 19.12
CA HIS A 41 -5.53 94.87 20.48
C HIS A 41 -4.92 93.71 21.30
N PRO A 42 -3.79 93.91 21.99
CA PRO A 42 -3.12 92.85 22.74
C PRO A 42 -3.91 92.38 23.97
N ASP A 43 -4.96 93.08 24.39
CA ASP A 43 -5.82 92.74 25.54
C ASP A 43 -6.94 91.74 25.19
N LYS A 44 -7.25 91.54 23.90
CA LYS A 44 -8.30 90.63 23.42
C LYS A 44 -7.88 89.16 23.34
N LYS A 45 -6.88 88.75 24.12
CA LYS A 45 -6.26 87.41 23.99
C LYS A 45 -7.26 86.29 24.29
N ALA A 46 -7.38 85.35 23.37
CA ALA A 46 -7.83 83.99 23.68
C ALA A 46 -6.59 83.09 23.92
N PRO A 47 -6.64 82.12 24.85
CA PRO A 47 -5.51 81.21 25.09
C PRO A 47 -5.24 80.34 23.85
N GLY A 48 -4.01 80.40 23.32
CA GLY A 48 -3.53 79.57 22.21
C GLY A 48 -3.30 80.28 20.86
N GLN A 49 -3.57 81.59 20.75
CA GLN A 49 -3.28 82.35 19.53
C GLN A 49 -2.00 83.18 19.66
N SER A 50 -1.06 82.99 18.72
CA SER A 50 0.12 83.85 18.56
C SER A 50 -0.35 85.23 18.10
N ILE A 51 -0.05 86.26 18.89
CA ILE A 51 -0.59 87.62 18.73
C ILE A 51 -0.04 88.26 17.45
N ASP A 52 -0.93 88.96 16.73
CA ASP A 52 -0.70 89.97 15.69
C ASP A 52 0.07 91.22 16.21
N ALA A 53 1.01 91.05 17.14
CA ALA A 53 1.76 92.15 17.74
C ALA A 53 2.56 92.92 16.69
N HIS A 54 2.86 92.26 15.57
CA HIS A 54 3.43 92.86 14.38
C HIS A 54 2.43 93.78 13.65
N GLU A 55 1.22 93.30 13.37
CA GLU A 55 0.18 94.06 12.67
C GLU A 55 -0.32 95.25 13.50
N PHE A 56 -0.44 95.09 14.82
CA PHE A 56 -0.76 96.23 15.70
C PHE A 56 0.33 97.31 15.68
N ARG A 57 1.62 96.91 15.62
CA ARG A 57 2.74 97.85 15.50
C ARG A 57 2.67 98.62 14.17
N LYS A 58 2.45 97.94 13.04
CA LYS A 58 2.27 98.57 11.73
C LYS A 58 1.12 99.58 11.70
N VAL A 59 -0.06 99.16 12.17
CA VAL A 59 -1.26 100.02 12.21
C VAL A 59 -1.04 101.26 13.08
N ARG A 60 -0.31 101.12 14.19
CA ARG A 60 0.05 102.24 15.06
C ARG A 60 1.04 103.19 14.40
N GLU A 61 2.10 102.64 13.81
CA GLU A 61 3.11 103.41 13.08
C GLU A 61 2.50 104.19 11.92
N ALA A 62 1.63 103.55 11.13
CA ALA A 62 0.86 104.19 10.07
C ALA A 62 -0.02 105.34 10.56
N TYR A 63 -0.68 105.17 11.71
CA TYR A 63 -1.47 106.23 12.32
C TYR A 63 -0.61 107.42 12.78
N GLU A 64 0.53 107.16 13.42
CA GLU A 64 1.44 108.20 13.93
C GLU A 64 2.07 109.05 12.81
N GLN A 65 2.25 108.48 11.61
CA GLN A 65 2.78 109.18 10.43
C GLN A 65 1.71 109.96 9.67
N LEU A 66 0.47 109.45 9.62
CA LEU A 66 -0.63 110.04 8.84
C LEU A 66 -1.48 111.06 9.63
N ILE A 67 -1.37 111.07 10.95
CA ILE A 67 -2.12 112.02 11.81
C ILE A 67 -1.45 113.41 11.91
N ASP A 68 -0.15 113.47 11.68
CA ASP A 68 0.67 114.69 11.72
C ASP A 68 0.74 115.27 10.31
N ASP A 69 0.20 116.47 10.12
CA ASP A 69 0.07 117.12 8.81
C ASP A 69 1.44 117.35 8.14
N ASP A 70 2.50 117.63 8.90
CA ASP A 70 3.84 117.84 8.36
C ASP A 70 4.46 116.53 7.87
N LYS A 71 4.32 115.46 8.67
CA LYS A 71 4.80 114.11 8.29
C LYS A 71 4.03 113.54 7.11
N ARG A 72 2.71 113.72 7.11
CA ARG A 72 1.83 113.30 6.02
C ARG A 72 2.22 114.00 4.71
N ARG A 73 2.48 115.30 4.73
CA ARG A 73 2.90 116.04 3.52
C ARG A 73 4.22 115.51 2.94
N ILE A 74 5.20 115.22 3.80
CA ILE A 74 6.49 114.64 3.39
C ILE A 74 6.28 113.25 2.78
N TYR A 75 5.45 112.42 3.42
CA TYR A 75 5.13 111.09 2.94
C TYR A 75 4.39 111.13 1.59
N ASP A 76 3.35 111.96 1.48
CA ASP A 76 2.53 112.14 0.28
C ASP A 76 3.37 112.60 -0.92
N ALA A 77 4.37 113.45 -0.71
CA ALA A 77 5.28 113.89 -1.78
C ALA A 77 6.09 112.73 -2.40
N SER A 78 6.38 111.68 -1.63
CA SER A 78 7.11 110.48 -2.09
C SER A 78 6.20 109.27 -2.36
N TYR A 79 4.89 109.41 -2.11
CA TYR A 79 3.97 108.27 -2.08
C TYR A 79 3.73 107.65 -3.46
N SER A 80 3.77 108.44 -4.55
CA SER A 80 3.63 107.93 -5.91
C SER A 80 4.71 106.90 -6.25
N ASP A 81 5.98 107.26 -6.04
CA ASP A 81 7.13 106.40 -6.31
C ASP A 81 7.15 105.20 -5.36
N LEU A 82 6.77 105.41 -4.09
CA LEU A 82 6.67 104.34 -3.10
C LEU A 82 5.60 103.32 -3.49
N ARG A 83 4.44 103.78 -3.97
CA ARG A 83 3.33 102.92 -4.38
C ARG A 83 3.70 102.06 -5.58
N GLU A 84 4.44 102.59 -6.55
CA GLU A 84 4.96 101.82 -7.68
C GLU A 84 5.96 100.74 -7.25
N LYS A 85 6.83 101.05 -6.28
CA LYS A 85 7.73 100.05 -5.68
C LYS A 85 6.96 98.94 -4.96
N TRP A 86 5.89 99.27 -4.24
CA TRP A 86 5.04 98.27 -3.57
C TRP A 86 4.22 97.41 -4.54
N THR A 87 3.71 97.95 -5.64
CA THR A 87 2.97 97.17 -6.63
C THR A 87 3.87 96.19 -7.37
N THR A 88 5.06 96.64 -7.76
CA THR A 88 6.08 95.78 -8.39
C THR A 88 6.57 94.68 -7.43
N TYR A 89 6.81 95.01 -6.15
CA TYR A 89 7.14 94.01 -5.12
C TYR A 89 6.05 92.96 -4.94
N LYS A 90 4.77 93.37 -4.82
CA LYS A 90 3.64 92.43 -4.64
C LYS A 90 3.49 91.49 -5.84
N ALA A 91 3.59 92.00 -7.06
CA ALA A 91 3.52 91.19 -8.27
C ALA A 91 4.70 90.20 -8.37
N TRP A 92 5.91 90.65 -8.00
CA TRP A 92 7.08 89.78 -7.93
C TRP A 92 6.93 88.69 -6.86
N LYS A 93 6.50 89.05 -5.64
CA LYS A 93 6.25 88.10 -4.55
C LYS A 93 5.20 87.06 -4.90
N GLU A 94 4.11 87.48 -5.55
CA GLU A 94 3.08 86.55 -6.01
C GLU A 94 3.65 85.57 -7.07
N SER A 95 4.47 86.07 -8.00
CA SER A 95 5.12 85.24 -9.01
C SER A 95 6.16 84.28 -8.42
N GLU A 96 6.90 84.72 -7.41
CA GLU A 96 7.83 83.90 -6.64
C GLU A 96 7.10 82.76 -5.92
N MET A 97 6.04 83.08 -5.18
CA MET A 97 5.20 82.09 -4.50
C MET A 97 4.60 81.08 -5.48
N LYS A 98 4.02 81.54 -6.59
CA LYS A 98 3.53 80.64 -7.65
C LYS A 98 4.63 79.75 -8.20
N ARG A 99 5.85 80.26 -8.38
CA ARG A 99 6.99 79.48 -8.84
C ARG A 99 7.41 78.43 -7.80
N GLU A 100 7.39 78.76 -6.52
CA GLU A 100 7.66 77.80 -5.44
C GLU A 100 6.58 76.73 -5.33
N GLU A 101 5.30 77.12 -5.42
CA GLU A 101 4.17 76.20 -5.45
C GLU A 101 4.25 75.25 -6.64
N MET A 102 4.56 75.76 -7.84
CA MET A 102 4.77 74.94 -9.02
C MET A 102 5.96 73.98 -8.86
N LYS A 103 7.07 74.42 -8.24
CA LYS A 103 8.20 73.53 -7.92
C LYS A 103 7.79 72.45 -6.92
N ARG A 104 7.05 72.80 -5.87
CA ARG A 104 6.55 71.83 -4.87
C ARG A 104 5.59 70.84 -5.51
N ALA A 105 4.66 71.31 -6.34
CA ALA A 105 3.72 70.46 -7.08
C ALA A 105 4.44 69.55 -8.08
N GLU A 106 5.49 70.03 -8.74
CA GLU A 106 6.33 69.21 -9.62
C GLU A 106 7.11 68.16 -8.83
N GLN A 107 7.72 68.53 -7.71
CA GLN A 107 8.40 67.59 -6.80
C GLN A 107 7.44 66.54 -6.27
N GLU A 108 6.23 66.92 -5.86
CA GLU A 108 5.20 66.00 -5.40
C GLU A 108 4.76 65.07 -6.54
N ARG A 109 4.57 65.59 -7.76
CA ARG A 109 4.26 64.79 -8.95
C ARG A 109 5.37 63.79 -9.27
N GLN A 110 6.64 64.20 -9.17
CA GLN A 110 7.78 63.31 -9.36
C GLN A 110 7.85 62.25 -8.26
N ALA A 111 7.66 62.63 -7.00
CA ALA A 111 7.60 61.70 -5.88
C ALA A 111 6.43 60.71 -6.01
N ALA A 112 5.27 61.16 -6.48
CA ALA A 112 4.12 60.30 -6.75
C ALA A 112 4.39 59.30 -7.88
N LYS A 113 5.07 59.74 -8.96
CA LYS A 113 5.51 58.84 -10.04
C LYS A 113 6.51 57.80 -9.53
N ALA A 114 7.50 58.21 -8.74
CA ALA A 114 8.49 57.30 -8.15
C ALA A 114 7.83 56.26 -7.23
N ARG A 115 6.92 56.70 -6.34
CA ARG A 115 6.13 55.80 -5.48
C ARG A 115 5.26 54.84 -6.29
N ALA A 116 4.66 55.30 -7.39
CA ALA A 116 3.87 54.44 -8.28
C ALA A 116 4.72 53.39 -9.00
N GLU A 117 5.93 53.76 -9.45
CA GLU A 117 6.89 52.85 -10.06
C GLU A 117 7.40 51.81 -9.05
N GLU A 118 7.72 52.23 -7.83
CA GLU A 118 8.11 51.34 -6.74
C GLU A 118 7.01 50.33 -6.41
N ARG A 119 5.74 50.78 -6.32
CA ARG A 119 4.58 49.89 -6.15
C ARG A 119 4.42 48.90 -7.30
N ARG A 120 4.69 49.32 -8.54
CA ARG A 120 4.68 48.41 -9.71
C ARG A 120 5.78 47.35 -9.60
N LYS A 121 7.02 47.75 -9.29
CA LYS A 121 8.14 46.83 -9.09
C LYS A 121 7.89 45.86 -7.94
N ALA A 122 7.31 46.33 -6.84
CA ALA A 122 6.94 45.49 -5.71
C ALA A 122 5.87 44.44 -6.10
N ALA A 123 4.83 44.85 -6.84
CA ALA A 123 3.80 43.93 -7.32
C ALA A 123 4.36 42.91 -8.34
N GLU A 124 5.30 43.30 -9.18
CA GLU A 124 5.98 42.38 -10.11
C GLU A 124 6.88 41.39 -9.37
N ALA A 125 7.65 41.86 -8.38
CA ALA A 125 8.45 40.99 -7.52
C ALA A 125 7.58 39.98 -6.74
N GLU A 126 6.40 40.41 -6.27
CA GLU A 126 5.43 39.52 -5.63
C GLU A 126 4.88 38.46 -6.60
N ARG A 127 4.54 38.87 -7.85
CA ARG A 127 4.13 37.92 -8.90
C ARG A 127 5.21 36.89 -9.20
N MET A 128 6.48 37.30 -9.25
CA MET A 128 7.60 36.38 -9.48
C MET A 128 7.76 35.39 -8.33
N ARG A 129 7.67 35.84 -7.07
CA ARG A 129 7.69 34.95 -5.90
C ARG A 129 6.55 33.94 -5.93
N ASN A 130 5.34 34.39 -6.24
CA ASN A 130 4.17 33.51 -6.34
C ASN A 130 4.36 32.49 -7.48
N MET A 131 4.93 32.90 -8.63
CA MET A 131 5.25 32.00 -9.73
C MET A 131 6.30 30.96 -9.33
N GLU A 132 7.39 31.37 -8.66
CA GLU A 132 8.42 30.46 -8.14
C GLU A 132 7.84 29.45 -7.15
N GLU A 133 6.93 29.87 -6.27
CA GLU A 133 6.26 28.98 -5.34
C GLU A 133 5.37 27.96 -6.06
N ILE A 134 4.63 28.39 -7.09
CA ILE A 134 3.82 27.48 -7.93
C ILE A 134 4.72 26.45 -8.62
N LEU A 135 5.84 26.88 -9.21
CA LEU A 135 6.80 25.98 -9.87
C LEU A 135 7.42 25.00 -8.87
N ARG A 136 7.80 25.47 -7.68
CA ARG A 136 8.30 24.61 -6.61
C ARG A 136 7.27 23.59 -6.16
N ALA A 137 6.02 24.01 -5.99
CA ALA A 137 4.92 23.11 -5.62
C ALA A 137 4.64 22.08 -6.73
N ALA A 138 4.76 22.45 -8.00
CA ALA A 138 4.63 21.54 -9.14
C ALA A 138 5.76 20.48 -9.14
N MET A 139 7.02 20.89 -8.95
CA MET A 139 8.15 19.95 -8.86
C MET A 139 8.01 19.01 -7.66
N GLU A 140 7.55 19.50 -6.51
CA GLU A 140 7.28 18.63 -5.34
C GLU A 140 6.13 17.65 -5.60
N ARG A 141 5.09 18.05 -6.33
CA ARG A 141 4.00 17.13 -6.74
C ARG A 141 4.54 16.03 -7.66
N GLU A 142 5.34 16.38 -8.65
CA GLU A 142 5.96 15.40 -9.55
C GLU A 142 6.88 14.44 -8.78
N LYS A 143 7.72 14.96 -7.88
CA LYS A 143 8.59 14.15 -7.03
C LYS A 143 7.79 13.16 -6.16
N ARG A 144 6.67 13.61 -5.58
CA ARG A 144 5.75 12.75 -4.82
C ARG A 144 5.10 11.68 -5.70
N GLU A 145 4.71 12.04 -6.91
CA GLU A 145 4.12 11.09 -7.86
C GLU A 145 5.14 10.03 -8.29
N ASN A 146 6.37 10.42 -8.58
CA ASN A 146 7.46 9.52 -8.91
C ASN A 146 7.78 8.59 -7.74
N LEU A 147 7.81 9.10 -6.51
CA LEU A 147 7.95 8.27 -5.32
C LEU A 147 6.77 7.30 -5.17
N ARG A 148 5.54 7.72 -5.48
CA ARG A 148 4.36 6.84 -5.47
C ARG A 148 4.49 5.73 -6.50
N LYS A 149 4.88 6.06 -7.74
CA LYS A 149 5.12 5.09 -8.81
C LYS A 149 6.20 4.08 -8.42
N GLU A 150 7.29 4.56 -7.83
CA GLU A 150 8.37 3.70 -7.36
C GLU A 150 7.91 2.74 -6.25
N ARG A 151 7.12 3.22 -5.28
CA ARG A 151 6.55 2.38 -4.23
C ARG A 151 5.61 1.31 -4.79
N VAL A 152 4.80 1.65 -5.79
CA VAL A 152 3.94 0.67 -6.48
C VAL A 152 4.79 -0.36 -7.22
N ARG A 153 5.81 0.08 -7.95
CA ARG A 153 6.76 -0.81 -8.65
C ARG A 153 7.42 -1.79 -7.69
N GLN A 154 7.92 -1.31 -6.56
CA GLN A 154 8.53 -2.15 -5.52
C GLN A 154 7.52 -3.12 -4.88
N ALA A 155 6.27 -2.69 -4.67
CA ALA A 155 5.23 -3.57 -4.14
C ALA A 155 4.86 -4.67 -5.15
N GLU A 156 4.73 -4.33 -6.44
CA GLU A 156 4.52 -5.30 -7.51
C GLU A 156 5.68 -6.29 -7.62
N GLU A 157 6.92 -5.80 -7.53
CA GLU A 157 8.11 -6.64 -7.58
C GLU A 157 8.13 -7.63 -6.41
N ARG A 158 7.86 -7.18 -5.18
CA ARG A 158 7.69 -8.04 -4.01
C ARG A 158 6.55 -9.05 -4.21
N SER A 159 5.43 -8.63 -4.80
CA SER A 159 4.32 -9.52 -5.11
C SER A 159 4.69 -10.57 -6.17
N ARG A 160 5.48 -10.19 -7.18
CA ARG A 160 5.98 -11.12 -8.20
C ARG A 160 6.98 -12.10 -7.61
N GLU A 161 7.85 -11.63 -6.73
CA GLU A 161 8.84 -12.48 -6.07
C GLU A 161 8.18 -13.48 -5.12
N THR A 162 7.23 -13.04 -4.30
CA THR A 162 6.44 -13.94 -3.44
C THR A 162 5.67 -14.97 -4.26
N ALA A 163 5.06 -14.56 -5.38
CA ALA A 163 4.40 -15.49 -6.30
C ALA A 163 5.38 -16.48 -6.95
N ARG A 164 6.58 -16.03 -7.32
CA ARG A 164 7.65 -16.90 -7.85
C ARG A 164 8.09 -17.93 -6.82
N ARG A 165 8.40 -17.49 -5.59
CA ARG A 165 8.78 -18.39 -4.48
C ARG A 165 7.68 -19.39 -4.18
N ALA A 166 6.41 -18.97 -4.20
CA ALA A 166 5.28 -19.89 -4.01
C ALA A 166 5.18 -20.94 -5.12
N ARG A 167 5.40 -20.55 -6.40
CA ARG A 167 5.44 -21.50 -7.53
C ARG A 167 6.61 -22.47 -7.40
N GLU A 168 7.79 -21.99 -7.05
CA GLU A 168 8.97 -22.84 -6.83
C GLU A 168 8.73 -23.83 -5.68
N GLN A 169 8.12 -23.40 -4.57
CA GLN A 169 7.73 -24.29 -3.48
C GLN A 169 6.70 -25.33 -3.91
N GLN A 170 5.70 -24.94 -4.70
CA GLN A 170 4.70 -25.88 -5.24
C GLN A 170 5.35 -26.89 -6.18
N GLU A 171 6.27 -26.46 -7.04
CA GLU A 171 7.01 -27.34 -7.94
C GLU A 171 7.90 -28.31 -7.17
N GLN A 172 8.62 -27.83 -6.15
CA GLN A 172 9.42 -28.68 -5.26
C GLN A 172 8.55 -29.70 -4.53
N ALA A 173 7.42 -29.28 -3.96
CA ALA A 173 6.48 -30.17 -3.31
C ALA A 173 5.89 -31.20 -4.29
N ALA A 174 5.62 -30.81 -5.54
CA ALA A 174 5.16 -31.72 -6.59
C ALA A 174 6.24 -32.74 -6.97
N LYS A 175 7.50 -32.30 -7.14
CA LYS A 175 8.65 -33.18 -7.40
C LYS A 175 8.86 -34.16 -6.25
N GLU A 176 8.76 -33.71 -5.00
CA GLU A 176 8.89 -34.57 -3.84
C GLU A 176 7.75 -35.60 -3.76
N ARG A 177 6.50 -35.18 -4.00
CA ARG A 177 5.35 -36.08 -4.10
C ARG A 177 5.56 -37.15 -5.17
N LEU A 178 6.03 -36.75 -6.35
CA LEU A 178 6.33 -37.68 -7.44
C LEU A 178 7.46 -38.64 -7.06
N ARG A 179 8.53 -38.16 -6.41
CA ARG A 179 9.62 -39.00 -5.90
C ARG A 179 9.09 -40.03 -4.90
N ARG A 180 8.29 -39.63 -3.92
CA ARG A 180 7.65 -40.54 -2.94
C ARG A 180 6.73 -41.55 -3.62
N GLN A 181 6.00 -41.16 -4.66
CA GLN A 181 5.19 -42.10 -5.44
C GLN A 181 6.05 -43.14 -6.15
N LYS A 182 7.12 -42.73 -6.83
CA LYS A 182 8.05 -43.63 -7.50
C LYS A 182 8.73 -44.59 -6.50
N GLU A 183 9.11 -44.09 -5.34
CA GLU A 183 9.69 -44.89 -4.26
C GLU A 183 8.70 -45.93 -3.73
N LYS A 184 7.45 -45.53 -3.44
CA LYS A 184 6.38 -46.47 -3.05
C LYS A 184 6.06 -47.48 -4.14
N GLU A 185 6.08 -47.08 -5.40
CA GLU A 185 5.86 -48.00 -6.51
C GLU A 185 7.02 -48.99 -6.66
N ALA A 186 8.27 -48.52 -6.50
CA ALA A 186 9.45 -49.37 -6.48
C ALA A 186 9.42 -50.34 -5.29
N GLU A 187 9.04 -49.88 -4.11
CA GLU A 187 8.83 -50.70 -2.91
C GLU A 187 7.78 -51.77 -3.18
N ARG A 188 6.59 -51.40 -3.67
CA ARG A 188 5.54 -52.35 -4.06
C ARG A 188 6.01 -53.37 -5.09
N ARG A 189 6.74 -52.95 -6.13
CA ARG A 189 7.33 -53.86 -7.12
C ARG A 189 8.35 -54.81 -6.49
N SER A 190 9.17 -54.32 -5.56
CA SER A 190 10.15 -55.13 -4.84
C SER A 190 9.49 -56.12 -3.88
N GLU A 191 8.41 -55.73 -3.19
CA GLU A 191 7.61 -56.59 -2.34
C GLU A 191 6.89 -57.67 -3.15
N GLU A 192 6.29 -57.30 -4.29
CA GLU A 192 5.66 -58.23 -5.21
C GLU A 192 6.68 -59.23 -5.78
N ALA A 193 7.87 -58.76 -6.17
CA ALA A 193 8.98 -59.62 -6.59
C ALA A 193 9.45 -60.56 -5.47
N ALA A 194 9.57 -60.06 -4.24
CA ALA A 194 9.93 -60.87 -3.08
C ALA A 194 8.85 -61.91 -2.75
N ARG A 195 7.56 -61.56 -2.85
CA ARG A 195 6.44 -62.50 -2.70
C ARG A 195 6.47 -63.58 -3.77
N LYS A 196 6.71 -63.20 -5.02
CA LYS A 196 6.84 -64.15 -6.14
C LYS A 196 8.02 -65.10 -5.92
N ALA A 197 9.19 -64.59 -5.55
CA ALA A 197 10.37 -65.40 -5.26
C ALA A 197 10.14 -66.34 -4.07
N ARG A 198 9.41 -65.92 -3.04
CA ARG A 198 9.01 -66.80 -1.91
C ARG A 198 8.08 -67.92 -2.38
N ALA A 199 7.07 -67.60 -3.21
CA ALA A 199 6.16 -68.59 -3.75
C ALA A 199 6.88 -69.60 -4.68
N GLU A 200 7.80 -69.13 -5.53
CA GLU A 200 8.64 -70.00 -6.37
C GLU A 200 9.54 -70.91 -5.52
N ARG A 201 10.15 -70.39 -4.44
CA ARG A 201 10.93 -71.21 -3.49
C ARG A 201 10.07 -72.25 -2.80
N GLU A 202 8.85 -71.89 -2.40
CA GLU A 202 7.91 -72.81 -1.77
C GLU A 202 7.46 -73.90 -2.74
N GLN A 203 7.14 -73.53 -3.99
CA GLN A 203 6.82 -74.49 -5.05
C GLN A 203 7.99 -75.42 -5.33
N ALA A 204 9.21 -74.89 -5.48
CA ALA A 204 10.41 -75.69 -5.67
C ALA A 204 10.67 -76.62 -4.46
N ALA A 205 10.41 -76.16 -3.23
CA ALA A 205 10.48 -77.00 -2.04
C ALA A 205 9.43 -78.12 -2.06
N GLN A 206 8.19 -77.83 -2.45
CA GLN A 206 7.14 -78.85 -2.60
C GLN A 206 7.48 -79.86 -3.70
N GLU A 207 8.03 -79.43 -4.83
CA GLU A 207 8.49 -80.31 -5.90
C GLU A 207 9.66 -81.19 -5.44
N ARG A 208 10.62 -80.63 -4.70
CA ARG A 208 11.69 -81.40 -4.06
C ARG A 208 11.14 -82.45 -3.10
N LEU A 209 10.18 -82.08 -2.24
CA LEU A 209 9.53 -83.04 -1.33
C LEU A 209 8.81 -84.15 -2.11
N LYS A 210 8.09 -83.81 -3.18
CA LYS A 210 7.47 -84.81 -4.07
C LYS A 210 8.51 -85.73 -4.70
N ALA A 211 9.63 -85.19 -5.17
CA ALA A 211 10.73 -85.97 -5.73
C ALA A 211 11.33 -86.94 -4.71
N ILE A 212 11.60 -86.48 -3.48
CA ILE A 212 12.07 -87.32 -2.37
C ILE A 212 11.08 -88.45 -2.08
N LEU A 213 9.78 -88.16 -1.98
CA LEU A 213 8.74 -89.17 -1.75
C LEU A 213 8.66 -90.21 -2.89
N ILE A 214 8.83 -89.77 -4.13
CA ILE A 214 8.88 -90.66 -5.30
C ILE A 214 10.12 -91.55 -5.21
N GLU A 215 11.28 -90.98 -4.89
CA GLU A 215 12.53 -91.72 -4.75
C GLU A 215 12.46 -92.73 -3.61
N GLU A 216 11.94 -92.37 -2.45
CA GLU A 216 11.69 -93.28 -1.32
C GLU A 216 10.76 -94.44 -1.72
N LYS A 217 9.68 -94.14 -2.46
CA LYS A 217 8.75 -95.18 -2.97
C LYS A 217 9.44 -96.10 -3.99
N GLN A 218 10.28 -95.54 -4.85
CA GLN A 218 11.07 -96.30 -5.80
C GLN A 218 12.13 -97.15 -5.09
N GLU A 219 12.81 -96.61 -4.08
CA GLU A 219 13.77 -97.32 -3.24
C GLU A 219 13.11 -98.45 -2.47
N ALA A 220 11.96 -98.22 -1.84
CA ALA A 220 11.15 -99.27 -1.22
C ALA A 220 10.79 -100.37 -2.22
N SER A 221 10.50 -100.00 -3.47
CA SER A 221 10.27 -100.95 -4.56
C SER A 221 11.54 -101.69 -4.96
N ARG A 222 12.68 -101.00 -5.11
CA ARG A 222 14.00 -101.60 -5.38
C ARG A 222 14.41 -102.57 -4.27
N GLN A 223 14.20 -102.20 -3.01
CA GLN A 223 14.42 -103.06 -1.84
C GLN A 223 13.49 -104.28 -1.85
N ARG A 224 12.20 -104.13 -2.21
CA ARG A 224 11.28 -105.26 -2.40
C ARG A 224 11.76 -106.20 -3.50
N TRP A 225 12.18 -105.66 -4.65
CA TRP A 225 12.77 -106.44 -5.74
C TRP A 225 14.08 -107.11 -5.34
N ALA A 226 14.94 -106.43 -4.57
CA ALA A 226 16.17 -107.00 -4.03
C ALA A 226 15.87 -108.16 -3.07
N LYS A 227 14.92 -108.01 -2.13
CA LYS A 227 14.44 -109.10 -1.25
C LYS A 227 13.86 -110.26 -2.04
N MET A 228 13.08 -109.99 -3.09
CA MET A 228 12.55 -111.02 -3.98
C MET A 228 13.66 -111.74 -4.75
N ARG A 229 14.69 -111.01 -5.21
CA ARG A 229 15.86 -111.57 -5.89
C ARG A 229 16.72 -112.39 -4.95
N GLU A 230 17.03 -111.91 -3.75
CA GLU A 230 17.68 -112.70 -2.70
C GLU A 230 16.86 -113.94 -2.32
N ALA A 231 15.52 -113.83 -2.24
CA ALA A 231 14.67 -114.98 -1.98
C ALA A 231 14.70 -115.99 -3.15
N ALA A 232 14.79 -115.51 -4.40
CA ALA A 232 14.98 -116.34 -5.58
C ALA A 232 16.37 -117.00 -5.57
N ASP A 233 17.43 -116.27 -5.27
CA ASP A 233 18.81 -116.77 -5.14
C ASP A 233 18.91 -117.77 -3.99
N ARG A 234 18.24 -117.53 -2.85
CA ARG A 234 18.12 -118.50 -1.75
C ARG A 234 17.35 -119.75 -2.17
N ARG A 235 16.27 -119.61 -2.95
CA ARG A 235 15.54 -120.75 -3.52
C ARG A 235 16.40 -121.51 -4.53
N GLU A 236 17.20 -120.82 -5.33
CA GLU A 236 18.12 -121.44 -6.28
C GLU A 236 19.29 -122.10 -5.56
N ALA A 237 19.84 -121.49 -4.51
CA ALA A 237 20.83 -122.06 -3.61
C ALA A 237 20.28 -123.27 -2.84
N ALA A 238 19.01 -123.22 -2.40
CA ALA A 238 18.30 -124.35 -1.82
C ALA A 238 18.03 -125.45 -2.86
N LYS A 239 17.74 -125.10 -4.13
CA LYS A 239 17.68 -126.04 -5.25
C LYS A 239 19.05 -126.64 -5.57
N ARG A 240 20.14 -125.86 -5.49
CA ARG A 240 21.53 -126.33 -5.67
C ARG A 240 21.97 -127.21 -4.49
N GLN A 241 21.57 -126.88 -3.26
CA GLN A 241 21.72 -127.76 -2.10
C GLN A 241 20.89 -129.02 -2.26
N GLN A 242 19.62 -128.93 -2.70
CA GLN A 242 18.79 -130.10 -3.02
C GLN A 242 19.34 -130.92 -4.19
N ALA A 243 19.99 -130.31 -5.18
CA ALA A 243 20.68 -131.01 -6.26
C ALA A 243 21.97 -131.67 -5.77
N ARG A 244 22.67 -131.05 -4.81
CA ARG A 244 23.79 -131.66 -4.06
C ARG A 244 23.32 -132.83 -3.18
N THR A 245 22.15 -132.76 -2.53
CA THR A 245 21.61 -133.84 -1.69
C THR A 245 20.86 -134.90 -2.48
N LYS A 246 20.35 -134.62 -3.69
CA LYS A 246 19.77 -135.61 -4.63
C LYS A 246 20.80 -136.50 -5.34
N LYS A 247 22.10 -136.33 -5.04
CA LYS A 247 23.16 -137.28 -5.43
C LYS A 247 23.49 -138.32 -4.35
N ILE A 248 22.69 -138.37 -3.28
CA ILE A 248 22.79 -139.37 -2.22
C ILE A 248 21.36 -139.84 -1.94
N HIS A 249 20.99 -140.97 -2.53
CA HIS A 249 19.70 -141.63 -2.30
C HIS A 249 19.88 -142.71 -1.23
N PRO A 250 19.14 -142.65 -0.13
CA PRO A 250 18.75 -143.86 0.59
C PRO A 250 17.25 -144.10 0.44
N GLN A 251 16.96 -145.39 0.31
CA GLN A 251 15.68 -146.07 0.24
C GLN A 251 14.89 -145.92 1.55
N TYR A 252 13.65 -146.44 1.55
CA TYR A 252 12.76 -146.74 2.69
C TYR A 252 11.77 -145.65 3.12
N THR A 253 10.50 -145.95 3.47
CA THR A 253 9.62 -147.09 3.19
C THR A 253 8.19 -146.65 3.50
N TRP A 254 7.26 -147.23 2.76
CA TRP A 254 5.80 -147.23 2.89
C TRP A 254 5.33 -147.85 4.22
N ARG A 255 5.56 -147.18 5.37
CA ARG A 255 5.08 -147.68 6.67
C ARG A 255 4.69 -146.64 7.73
N GLU A 256 4.47 -145.38 7.34
CA GLU A 256 3.83 -144.37 8.20
C GLU A 256 2.74 -143.59 7.44
N ARG A 257 2.14 -144.24 6.44
CA ARG A 257 0.76 -143.96 6.03
C ARG A 257 -0.15 -144.71 7.01
N MET A 258 -1.12 -144.01 7.57
CA MET A 258 -2.24 -144.52 8.37
C MET A 258 -2.06 -144.48 9.91
N ALA A 259 -1.77 -143.29 10.45
CA ALA A 259 -2.24 -142.94 11.79
C ALA A 259 -2.83 -141.52 11.80
N ALA A 260 -4.09 -141.43 12.19
CA ALA A 260 -4.84 -140.23 12.56
C ALA A 260 -5.19 -139.22 11.46
N LYS A 261 -6.32 -139.53 10.79
CA LYS A 261 -7.14 -138.60 10.02
C LYS A 261 -8.45 -138.41 10.80
N GLU A 262 -8.61 -137.31 11.55
CA GLU A 262 -9.89 -136.77 12.05
C GLU A 262 -9.57 -135.42 12.75
N LYS A 263 -10.15 -134.25 12.44
CA LYS A 263 -11.41 -133.91 11.78
C LYS A 263 -11.23 -132.70 10.86
N GLN A 264 -11.68 -132.86 9.62
CA GLN A 264 -12.12 -131.77 8.76
C GLN A 264 -13.60 -131.52 9.03
N GLY A 265 -14.00 -130.25 9.09
CA GLY A 265 -15.37 -129.80 8.91
C GLY A 265 -15.38 -128.78 7.77
N VAL A 266 -15.88 -129.21 6.61
CA VAL A 266 -16.07 -128.46 5.37
C VAL A 266 -17.49 -127.92 5.34
N SER A 267 -17.69 -126.72 4.77
CA SER A 267 -18.86 -126.31 3.94
C SER A 267 -19.03 -124.78 3.99
N SER A 268 -19.38 -124.01 2.96
CA SER A 268 -19.37 -124.12 1.49
C SER A 268 -19.58 -122.68 0.99
N GLN A 269 -18.87 -122.28 -0.06
CA GLN A 269 -19.19 -121.13 -0.91
C GLN A 269 -20.46 -121.44 -1.73
N PRO A 270 -21.14 -120.43 -2.34
CA PRO A 270 -20.73 -120.05 -3.70
C PRO A 270 -20.87 -118.55 -4.05
N THR A 271 -19.89 -118.03 -4.79
CA THR A 271 -20.04 -116.92 -5.75
C THR A 271 -20.67 -117.42 -7.07
N PRO A 272 -21.26 -116.56 -7.93
CA PRO A 272 -20.48 -115.97 -9.05
C PRO A 272 -20.89 -114.53 -9.48
N ALA A 273 -19.94 -113.68 -9.89
CA ALA A 273 -19.71 -113.14 -11.27
C ALA A 273 -20.92 -112.41 -11.91
N ARG A 274 -20.90 -111.10 -12.16
CA ARG A 274 -20.21 -110.28 -13.21
C ARG A 274 -21.27 -109.71 -14.16
N GLU A 275 -21.23 -108.40 -14.43
CA GLU A 275 -21.28 -107.72 -15.75
C GLU A 275 -21.93 -106.31 -15.67
N GLN A 276 -21.88 -105.58 -16.77
CA GLN A 276 -21.66 -104.14 -16.90
C GLN A 276 -22.94 -103.29 -17.07
N ALA A 277 -22.75 -101.96 -16.98
CA ALA A 277 -23.19 -100.95 -17.96
C ALA A 277 -24.13 -99.83 -17.45
N GLU A 278 -23.62 -98.61 -17.65
CA GLU A 278 -24.29 -97.36 -18.06
C GLU A 278 -25.43 -96.74 -17.22
N LYS A 279 -25.16 -95.53 -16.69
CA LYS A 279 -25.76 -94.24 -17.14
C LYS A 279 -25.50 -93.11 -16.13
N THR A 280 -24.75 -92.10 -16.55
CA THR A 280 -24.82 -90.69 -16.07
C THR A 280 -26.05 -89.97 -16.67
N PRO A 281 -26.41 -88.70 -16.34
CA PRO A 281 -25.95 -87.80 -15.26
C PRO A 281 -27.10 -86.99 -14.57
N ARG A 282 -26.81 -86.24 -13.48
CA ARG A 282 -26.98 -84.76 -13.40
C ARG A 282 -26.72 -84.18 -12.00
N PHE A 283 -25.98 -83.05 -12.01
CA PHE A 283 -26.02 -81.85 -11.14
C PHE A 283 -25.77 -82.01 -9.62
N THR A 284 -24.94 -81.24 -8.90
CA THR A 284 -23.90 -80.20 -9.11
C THR A 284 -23.22 -80.03 -7.73
N PRO A 285 -21.90 -79.78 -7.62
CA PRO A 285 -21.25 -79.40 -6.37
C PRO A 285 -21.07 -77.88 -6.27
N GLN A 286 -21.28 -77.32 -5.08
CA GLN A 286 -21.06 -75.90 -4.79
C GLN A 286 -19.64 -75.73 -4.25
N THR A 287 -18.73 -75.17 -5.06
CA THR A 287 -17.39 -74.78 -4.61
C THR A 287 -17.08 -73.34 -4.99
N ASN A 288 -16.45 -72.66 -4.05
CA ASN A 288 -15.94 -71.29 -4.09
C ASN A 288 -15.02 -70.97 -5.29
N ASN A 289 -15.25 -69.81 -5.90
CA ASN A 289 -14.35 -68.75 -6.44
C ASN A 289 -12.98 -69.14 -7.06
N PRO A 290 -12.52 -68.60 -8.22
CA PRO A 290 -12.01 -67.21 -8.31
C PRO A 290 -12.01 -66.45 -9.69
N LYS A 291 -11.96 -65.10 -9.60
CA LYS A 291 -11.30 -64.07 -10.47
C LYS A 291 -11.71 -63.81 -11.96
N GLY A 292 -12.08 -62.54 -12.26
CA GLY A 292 -11.40 -61.71 -13.29
C GLY A 292 -12.22 -60.97 -14.39
N ASN A 293 -12.53 -59.66 -14.17
CA ASN A 293 -12.61 -58.45 -15.06
C ASN A 293 -13.23 -58.48 -16.49
N PRO A 294 -13.71 -57.35 -17.13
CA PRO A 294 -13.51 -55.91 -16.84
C PRO A 294 -14.78 -54.97 -16.94
N ARG A 295 -14.55 -53.66 -16.68
CA ARG A 295 -15.41 -52.43 -16.82
C ARG A 295 -16.13 -52.23 -18.19
N PRO A 296 -16.93 -51.15 -18.48
CA PRO A 296 -17.44 -49.98 -17.70
C PRO A 296 -18.95 -49.62 -17.90
N SER A 297 -19.55 -48.76 -17.07
CA SER A 297 -20.33 -47.58 -17.52
C SER A 297 -20.84 -46.75 -16.35
N TRP A 298 -21.13 -45.48 -16.64
CA TRP A 298 -21.41 -44.39 -15.72
C TRP A 298 -22.86 -44.39 -15.22
N ARG A 299 -23.09 -44.00 -13.96
CA ARG A 299 -23.87 -42.80 -13.58
C ARG A 299 -24.00 -42.64 -12.06
N ASP A 300 -24.30 -41.39 -11.69
CA ASP A 300 -24.86 -40.92 -10.44
C ASP A 300 -23.91 -40.64 -9.27
N ARG A 301 -23.19 -39.54 -9.50
CA ARG A 301 -23.05 -38.38 -8.62
C ARG A 301 -24.24 -38.19 -7.64
N ALA A 302 -23.99 -38.35 -6.35
CA ALA A 302 -24.47 -37.45 -5.29
C ALA A 302 -23.68 -37.68 -4.00
N THR A 303 -23.19 -36.58 -3.44
CA THR A 303 -22.27 -36.45 -2.29
C THR A 303 -22.98 -36.57 -0.93
N PRO A 304 -22.21 -36.75 0.15
CA PRO A 304 -22.50 -36.00 1.38
C PRO A 304 -21.28 -35.19 1.86
N LYS A 305 -21.58 -33.95 2.28
CA LYS A 305 -21.12 -33.21 3.49
C LYS A 305 -19.66 -33.41 3.93
N THR A 306 -18.85 -32.39 4.22
CA THR A 306 -19.11 -31.09 4.88
C THR A 306 -17.77 -30.32 4.96
N GLN A 307 -17.80 -28.99 4.92
CA GLN A 307 -17.31 -28.08 5.98
C GLN A 307 -16.86 -26.71 5.44
N GLY A 308 -17.41 -25.67 6.09
CA GLY A 308 -16.80 -24.34 6.25
C GLY A 308 -17.09 -23.32 5.16
N VAL A 309 -18.01 -22.38 5.43
CA VAL A 309 -17.75 -20.92 5.49
C VAL A 309 -18.88 -20.24 6.28
N GLU A 310 -18.46 -19.25 7.03
CA GLU A 310 -19.10 -18.29 7.94
C GLU A 310 -20.43 -17.68 7.47
N ALA A 311 -21.33 -17.47 8.42
CA ALA A 311 -22.30 -16.37 8.37
C ALA A 311 -22.67 -15.96 9.81
N ARG A 312 -22.02 -14.90 10.32
CA ARG A 312 -22.52 -14.14 11.48
C ARG A 312 -23.52 -13.11 10.96
N LYS A 313 -24.71 -13.13 11.54
CA LYS A 313 -25.76 -12.12 11.40
C LYS A 313 -25.30 -10.84 12.11
N THR A 314 -25.37 -9.69 11.43
CA THR A 314 -25.38 -8.37 12.06
C THR A 314 -26.52 -7.53 11.50
N VAL A 315 -27.22 -6.90 12.45
CA VAL A 315 -28.45 -6.11 12.39
C VAL A 315 -28.22 -4.74 11.71
N PRO A 316 -29.23 -4.15 11.03
CA PRO A 316 -29.13 -2.78 10.51
C PRO A 316 -29.36 -1.74 11.62
N LEU A 317 -28.41 -0.81 11.80
CA LEU A 317 -28.54 0.35 12.68
C LEU A 317 -28.98 1.58 11.86
N GLN A 318 -30.04 2.24 12.34
CA GLN A 318 -30.55 3.53 11.89
C GLN A 318 -29.61 4.70 12.25
N PRO A 319 -29.75 5.87 11.60
CA PRO A 319 -28.85 7.01 11.81
C PRO A 319 -29.26 7.81 13.04
N THR A 320 -28.44 7.79 14.09
CA THR A 320 -28.56 8.73 15.21
C THR A 320 -27.72 9.97 14.92
N GLY A 321 -28.38 11.13 14.92
CA GLY A 321 -27.73 12.43 14.86
C GLY A 321 -26.92 12.74 16.11
N ASN A 322 -25.76 13.36 15.92
CA ASN A 322 -25.25 14.54 16.64
C ASN A 322 -23.78 14.71 16.27
N ASN A 323 -23.53 15.49 15.21
CA ASN A 323 -22.19 16.01 14.93
C ASN A 323 -22.21 17.51 15.23
N ALA A 324 -22.06 17.83 16.51
CA ALA A 324 -21.76 19.20 16.93
C ALA A 324 -20.28 19.48 16.63
N PRO A 325 -19.92 20.58 15.94
CA PRO A 325 -18.52 20.92 15.71
C PRO A 325 -17.85 21.28 17.05
N ARG A 326 -16.66 20.70 17.28
CA ARG A 326 -15.75 21.12 18.35
C ARG A 326 -15.27 22.54 18.06
N PHE A 327 -15.95 23.51 18.65
CA PHE A 327 -15.47 24.89 18.76
C PHE A 327 -14.15 24.90 19.54
N THR A 328 -13.18 25.63 19.01
CA THR A 328 -11.93 25.92 19.73
C THR A 328 -12.24 26.87 20.89
N TRP A 329 -11.39 26.87 21.93
CA TRP A 329 -11.54 27.78 23.08
C TRP A 329 -11.56 29.28 22.67
N ARG A 330 -11.10 29.61 21.45
CA ARG A 330 -11.10 30.96 20.88
C ARG A 330 -12.41 31.44 20.26
N GLU A 331 -13.40 30.57 20.05
CA GLU A 331 -14.67 30.97 19.41
C GLU A 331 -15.82 31.20 20.39
N ARG A 332 -15.60 31.00 21.70
CA ARG A 332 -16.64 31.17 22.73
C ARG A 332 -16.80 32.63 23.21
N GLU A 333 -15.90 33.54 22.85
CA GLU A 333 -15.98 34.96 23.27
C GLU A 333 -16.71 35.89 22.28
N ALA A 334 -16.94 35.47 21.03
CA ALA A 334 -17.57 36.34 20.03
C ALA A 334 -19.12 36.37 20.08
N ALA A 335 -19.75 35.49 20.86
CA ALA A 335 -21.22 35.35 20.91
C ALA A 335 -21.89 35.98 22.15
N LYS A 336 -21.18 36.81 22.91
CA LYS A 336 -21.75 37.54 24.07
C LYS A 336 -21.83 39.06 23.88
N ASN A 337 -21.44 39.58 22.70
CA ASN A 337 -21.38 41.03 22.44
C ASN A 337 -22.00 41.41 21.08
N SER A 338 -23.11 40.78 20.70
CA SER A 338 -23.93 41.25 19.58
C SER A 338 -25.40 41.22 19.89
#